data_AF-A0A9Q0E8I2-F1
#
_entry.id   AF-A0A9Q0E8I2-F1
#
_cell.length_a   1.000
_cell.length_b   1.000
_cell.length_c   1.000
_cell.angle_alpha   90.00
_cell.angle_beta   90.00
_cell.angle_gamma   90.00
#
_symmetry.space_group_name_H-M   'P 1'
#
loop_
_entity.id
_entity.type
_entity.pdbx_description
1 polymer ?
#
loop_
_entity_poly.entity_id
_entity_poly.type
_entity_poly.pdbx_seq_one_letter_code
_entity_poly.pdbx_strand_id
1 'polypeptide(L)' 'MEKNFQSAPKFLANNPQRLRRGKHGSIQAVYSKGGTLLTSTEEVIGRWKEHFEELLNPTTPSMVETGG' A
#
# COMPACT_ATOMS: atom_id res chain seq x y z
N MET A 1 -11.48 -22.83 6.91
CA MET A 1 -10.78 -21.56 7.18
C MET A 1 -10.41 -21.42 8.66
N GLU A 2 -11.31 -21.76 9.58
CA GLU A 2 -11.14 -21.71 11.05
C GLU A 2 -9.88 -22.36 11.64
N LYS A 3 -9.52 -23.59 11.18
CA LYS A 3 -8.40 -24.36 11.72
C LYS A 3 -7.04 -23.65 11.58
N ASN A 4 -6.89 -22.82 10.56
CA ASN A 4 -5.65 -22.07 10.32
C ASN A 4 -5.51 -20.91 11.31
N PHE A 5 -6.63 -20.29 11.75
CA PHE A 5 -6.60 -19.22 12.75
C PHE A 5 -6.29 -19.74 14.16
N GLN A 6 -6.84 -20.90 14.53
CA GLN A 6 -6.59 -21.53 15.83
C GLN A 6 -5.12 -21.98 15.99
N SER A 7 -4.45 -22.32 14.89
CA SER A 7 -3.05 -22.76 14.88
C SER A 7 -2.05 -21.65 14.54
N ALA A 8 -2.52 -20.54 13.97
CA ALA A 8 -1.68 -19.40 13.62
C ALA A 8 -0.86 -18.87 14.81
N PRO A 9 -1.39 -18.65 16.03
CA PRO A 9 -0.60 -18.16 17.15
C PRO A 9 0.60 -19.05 17.47
N LYS A 10 0.41 -20.37 17.44
CA LYS A 10 1.46 -21.37 17.72
C LYS A 10 2.49 -21.41 16.60
N PHE A 11 2.04 -21.34 15.35
CA PHE A 11 2.92 -21.32 14.18
C PHE A 11 3.78 -20.06 14.11
N LEU A 12 3.20 -18.91 14.45
CA LEU A 12 3.87 -17.62 14.53
C LEU A 12 4.92 -17.60 15.66
N ALA A 13 4.58 -18.14 16.84
CA ALA A 13 5.50 -18.22 17.98
C ALA A 13 6.67 -19.21 17.74
N ASN A 14 6.41 -20.34 17.07
CA ASN A 14 7.44 -21.35 16.81
C ASN A 14 8.40 -20.96 15.67
N ASN A 15 8.04 -19.99 14.84
CA ASN A 15 8.86 -19.59 13.69
C ASN A 15 9.02 -18.05 13.58
N PRO A 16 9.59 -17.39 14.60
CA PRO A 16 9.77 -15.93 14.58
C PRO A 16 10.68 -15.46 13.44
N GLN A 17 11.61 -16.31 12.98
CA GLN A 17 12.45 -16.02 11.81
C GLN A 17 11.64 -15.87 10.52
N ARG A 18 10.54 -16.62 10.36
CA ARG A 18 9.66 -16.51 9.19
C ARG A 18 8.86 -15.22 9.19
N LEU A 19 8.59 -14.66 10.37
CA LEU A 19 7.94 -13.36 10.52
C LEU A 19 8.90 -12.20 10.29
N ARG A 20 10.14 -12.33 10.78
CA ARG A 20 11.21 -11.37 10.50
C ARG A 20 11.55 -11.32 9.01
N ARG A 21 11.33 -12.42 8.29
CA ARG A 21 11.45 -12.53 6.83
C ARG A 21 10.14 -12.14 6.13
N GLY A 22 9.45 -11.11 6.64
CA GLY A 22 8.43 -10.41 5.87
C GLY A 22 9.00 -10.03 4.50
N LYS A 23 8.16 -9.95 3.47
CA LYS A 23 8.58 -9.49 2.15
C LYS A 23 9.26 -8.14 2.36
N HIS A 24 10.57 -8.07 2.12
CA HIS A 24 11.29 -6.80 2.09
C HIS A 24 10.66 -6.03 0.94
N GLY A 25 9.69 -5.19 1.25
CA GLY A 25 9.09 -4.31 0.26
C GLY A 25 10.22 -3.48 -0.30
N SER A 26 10.45 -3.54 -1.60
CA SER A 26 11.29 -2.54 -2.24
C SER A 26 10.70 -1.19 -1.86
N ILE A 27 11.48 -0.33 -1.21
CA ILE A 27 11.06 1.05 -0.98
C ILE A 27 10.81 1.63 -2.36
N GLN A 28 9.53 1.82 -2.70
CA GLN A 28 9.15 2.32 -4.00
C GLN A 28 9.56 3.79 -4.05
N ALA A 29 10.36 4.15 -5.06
CA ALA A 29 10.69 5.53 -5.34
C ALA A 29 9.40 6.33 -5.63
N VAL A 30 9.21 7.44 -4.91
CA VAL A 30 8.04 8.30 -5.06
C VAL A 30 8.40 9.46 -5.98
N TYR A 31 7.59 9.68 -7.01
CA TYR A 31 7.80 10.73 -8.00
C TYR A 31 6.73 11.81 -7.90
N SER A 32 7.13 13.04 -8.21
CA SER A 32 6.21 14.16 -8.40
C SER A 32 5.31 13.91 -9.62
N LYS A 33 4.23 14.69 -9.76
CA LYS A 33 3.38 14.66 -10.97
C LYS A 33 4.19 14.96 -12.25
N GLY A 34 5.27 15.72 -12.15
CA GLY A 34 6.21 16.01 -13.23
C GLY A 34 7.30 14.94 -13.45
N GLY A 35 7.23 13.80 -12.76
CA GLY A 35 8.19 12.69 -12.93
C GLY A 35 9.54 12.88 -12.24
N THR A 36 9.69 13.90 -11.39
CA THR A 36 10.93 14.12 -10.62
C THR A 36 10.93 13.23 -9.37
N LEU A 37 12.05 12.58 -9.07
CA LEU A 37 12.20 11.78 -7.86
C LEU A 37 12.13 12.67 -6.61
N LEU A 38 11.23 12.34 -5.70
CA LEU A 38 11.10 13.04 -4.42
C LEU A 38 12.05 12.45 -3.40
N THR A 39 12.85 13.31 -2.78
CA THR A 39 13.85 12.92 -1.76
C THR A 39 13.56 13.54 -0.39
N SER A 40 12.84 14.67 -0.35
CA SER A 40 12.37 15.26 0.91
C SER A 40 11.19 14.47 1.47
N THR A 41 11.22 14.23 2.78
CA THR A 41 10.11 13.58 3.50
C THR A 41 8.80 14.38 3.38
N GLU A 42 8.87 15.71 3.40
CA GLU A 42 7.68 16.57 3.30
C GLU A 42 7.03 16.45 1.91
N GLU A 43 7.85 16.41 0.86
CA GLU A 43 7.36 16.24 -0.51
C GLU A 43 6.71 14.87 -0.71
N VAL A 44 7.30 13.82 -0.15
CA VAL A 44 6.74 12.46 -0.18
C VAL A 44 5.39 12.41 0.55
N ILE A 45 5.30 13.02 1.74
CA ILE A 45 4.04 13.10 2.50
C ILE A 45 2.98 13.87 1.71
N GLY A 46 3.36 15.00 1.11
CA GLY A 46 2.47 15.79 0.24
C GLY A 46 1.94 14.95 -0.93
N ARG A 47 2.82 14.22 -1.62
CA ARG A 47 2.45 13.38 -2.75
C ARG A 47 1.50 12.24 -2.36
N TRP A 48 1.70 11.63 -1.20
CA TRP A 48 0.78 10.62 -0.67
C TRP A 48 -0.58 11.23 -0.34
N LYS A 49 -0.63 12.42 0.27
CA LYS A 49 -1.89 13.10 0.58
C LYS A 49 -2.70 13.38 -0.69
N GLU A 50 -2.09 13.92 -1.74
CA GLU A 50 -2.76 14.15 -3.02
C GLU A 50 -3.32 12.84 -3.62
N HIS A 51 -2.51 11.77 -3.61
CA HIS A 51 -2.93 10.48 -4.16
C HIS A 51 -4.15 9.91 -3.41
N PHE A 52 -4.13 9.99 -2.07
CA PHE A 52 -5.27 9.57 -1.27
C PHE A 52 -6.48 10.49 -1.44
N GLU A 53 -6.26 11.80 -1.58
CA GLU A 53 -7.35 12.75 -1.83
C GLU A 53 -8.04 12.46 -3.17
N GLU A 54 -7.29 12.20 -4.24
CA GLU A 54 -7.82 11.79 -5.55
C GLU A 54 -8.59 10.46 -5.48
N LEU A 55 -8.11 9.51 -4.67
CA LEU A 55 -8.76 8.21 -4.46
C LEU A 55 -10.05 8.32 -3.63
N LEU A 56 -10.04 9.16 -2.60
CA LEU A 56 -11.13 9.28 -1.63
C LEU A 56 -12.20 10.27 -2.09
N ASN A 57 -11.82 11.29 -2.85
CA ASN A 57 -12.70 12.34 -3.37
C ASN A 57 -12.63 12.37 -4.91
N PRO A 58 -13.14 11.33 -5.59
CA PRO A 58 -13.18 11.31 -7.05
C PRO A 58 -13.98 12.53 -7.52
N THR A 59 -13.29 13.50 -8.13
CA THR A 59 -13.89 14.78 -8.57
C THR A 59 -14.75 14.62 -9.84
N THR A 60 -14.94 13.40 -10.32
CA THR A 60 -15.85 13.06 -11.42
C THR A 60 -16.60 11.77 -11.08
N PRO A 61 -17.90 11.65 -11.45
CA PRO A 61 -18.72 10.50 -11.07
C PRO A 61 -18.07 9.22 -11.61
N SER A 62 -18.21 8.14 -10.86
CA SER A 62 -17.76 6.81 -11.26
C SER A 62 -18.08 6.57 -12.73
N MET A 63 -17.07 6.17 -13.49
CA MET A 63 -17.21 5.67 -14.85
C MET A 63 -18.23 4.53 -14.86
N VAL A 64 -19.48 4.87 -15.11
CA VAL A 64 -20.53 3.97 -15.56
C VAL A 64 -20.51 4.06 -17.09
N GLU A 65 -20.36 2.88 -17.69
CA GLU A 65 -20.57 2.51 -19.10
C GLU A 65 -19.44 2.63 -20.12
N THR A 66 -18.94 1.45 -20.54
CA THR A 66 -18.81 0.96 -21.92
C THR A 66 -18.48 -0.54 -21.80
N GLY A 67 -19.13 -1.56 -22.38
CA GLY A 67 -20.25 -1.76 -23.31
C GLY A 67 -20.43 -3.30 -23.42
N GLY A 68 -21.64 -3.85 -23.59
CA GLY A 68 -22.14 -4.26 -24.91
C GLY A 68 -22.51 -5.74 -24.88
#